data_AF-D4P880-F1
#
_entry.id   AF-D4P880-F1
#
_cell.length_a   1.000
_cell.length_b   1.000
_cell.length_c   1.000
_cell.angle_alpha   90.00
_cell.angle_beta   90.00
_cell.angle_gamma   90.00
#
_symmetry.space_group_name_H-M   'P 1'
#
loop_
_entity.id
_entity.type
_entity.pdbx_description
1 polymer ?
#
loop_
_entity_poly.entity_id
_entity_poly.type
_entity_poly.pdbx_seq_one_letter_code
_entity_poly.pdbx_strand_id
1 'polypeptide(L)' 'VGCGRIGKLLLQRLKPFGCNLLYHDRLKMEPELETQIGAKFEEDVDAMLPKCDVVVINTPLTEKTKGMFDKDRILKMKKG' A
#
# COMPACT_ATOMS: atom_id res chain seq x y z
N VAL A 1 0.20 -0.49 -2.31
CA VAL A 1 0.68 0.76 -2.95
C VAL A 1 -0.22 1.11 -4.11
N GLY A 2 -0.79 2.31 -4.11
CA GLY A 2 -1.92 2.67 -4.96
C GLY A 2 -3.23 2.25 -4.32
N CYS A 3 -4.04 3.24 -3.94
CA CYS A 3 -5.31 3.08 -3.24
C CYS A 3 -6.46 3.78 -3.97
N GLY A 4 -6.47 3.63 -5.30
CA GLY A 4 -7.62 3.94 -6.16
C GLY A 4 -8.75 2.91 -5.99
N ARG A 5 -9.60 2.77 -7.02
CA ARG A 5 -10.77 1.86 -6.97
C ARG A 5 -10.42 0.42 -6.58
N ILE A 6 -9.38 -0.15 -7.18
CA ILE A 6 -8.98 -1.55 -6.93
C ILE A 6 -8.33 -1.68 -5.54
N GLY A 7 -7.40 -0.79 -5.18
CA GLY A 7 -6.73 -0.83 -3.88
C GLY A 7 -7.70 -0.72 -2.70
N LYS A 8 -8.70 0.17 -2.79
CA LYS A 8 -9.77 0.28 -1.77
C LYS A 8 -10.54 -1.02 -1.60
N LEU A 9 -10.97 -1.64 -2.70
CA LEU A 9 -11.72 -2.89 -2.71
C LEU A 9 -10.89 -4.08 -2.20
N LEU A 10 -9.58 -4.07 -2.46
CA LEU A 10 -8.64 -5.06 -1.93
C LEU A 10 -8.54 -4.94 -0.40
N LEU A 11 -8.28 -3.74 0.13
CA LEU A 11 -8.18 -3.51 1.57
C LEU A 11 -9.47 -3.90 2.31
N GLN A 12 -10.63 -3.56 1.75
CA GLN A 12 -11.94 -3.99 2.30
C GLN A 12 -12.07 -5.52 2.40
N ARG A 13 -11.57 -6.26 1.41
CA ARG A 13 -11.60 -7.73 1.40
C ARG A 13 -10.60 -8.36 2.35
N LEU A 14 -9.50 -7.66 2.65
CA LEU A 14 -8.49 -8.14 3.60
C LEU A 14 -8.88 -7.89 5.05
N LYS A 15 -9.81 -6.96 5.34
CA LYS A 15 -10.31 -6.67 6.69
C LYS A 15 -10.68 -7.93 7.52
N PRO A 16 -11.50 -8.90 7.03
CA PRO A 16 -11.86 -10.08 7.82
C PRO A 16 -10.70 -11.06 8.07
N PHE A 17 -9.56 -10.90 7.38
CA PHE A 17 -8.39 -11.77 7.56
C PHE A 17 -7.48 -11.34 8.72
N GLY A 18 -7.83 -10.26 9.45
CA GLY A 18 -7.05 -9.82 10.61
C GLY A 18 -5.66 -9.26 10.28
N CYS A 19 -5.44 -8.82 9.03
CA CYS A 19 -4.18 -8.24 8.61
C CYS A 19 -3.97 -6.83 9.19
N ASN A 20 -2.72 -6.47 9.46
CA ASN A 20 -2.34 -5.08 9.70
C ASN A 20 -2.24 -4.36 8.36
N LEU A 21 -3.23 -3.51 8.05
CA LEU A 21 -3.36 -2.87 6.75
C LEU A 21 -2.64 -1.51 6.70
N LEU A 22 -1.65 -1.39 5.82
CA LEU A 22 -0.99 -0.13 5.47
C LEU A 22 -1.27 0.21 4.01
N TYR A 23 -1.39 1.50 3.68
CA TYR A 23 -1.48 1.94 2.31
C TYR A 23 -0.69 3.23 2.05
N HIS A 24 -0.25 3.38 0.81
CA HIS A 24 0.40 4.57 0.30
C HIS A 24 -0.20 4.92 -1.05
N ASP A 25 -0.54 6.19 -1.26
CA ASP A 25 -1.01 6.77 -2.52
C ASP A 25 -0.75 8.29 -2.50
N ARG A 26 -0.84 8.95 -3.67
CA ARG A 26 -0.70 10.40 -3.82
C ARG A 26 -1.77 11.19 -3.08
N LEU A 27 -2.96 10.61 -2.94
CA LEU A 27 -4.09 11.18 -2.23
C LEU A 27 -4.50 10.22 -1.12
N LYS A 28 -4.73 10.75 0.08
CA LYS A 28 -5.29 9.97 1.19
C LYS A 28 -6.72 9.56 0.85
N MET A 29 -7.15 8.45 1.44
CA MET A 29 -8.56 8.10 1.44
C MET A 29 -9.36 9.06 2.32
N GLU A 30 -10.67 9.09 2.11
CA GLU A 30 -11.58 9.77 3.04
C GLU A 30 -11.42 9.18 4.46
N PRO A 31 -11.31 10.01 5.51
CA PRO A 31 -11.06 9.55 6.88
C PRO A 31 -12.08 8.51 7.38
N GLU A 32 -13.35 8.63 6.97
CA GLU A 32 -14.41 7.70 7.33
C GLU A 32 -14.15 6.31 6.74
N LEU A 33 -13.73 6.27 5.47
CA LEU A 33 -13.42 5.02 4.78
C LEU A 33 -12.15 4.37 5.34
N GLU A 34 -11.13 5.17 5.64
CA GLU A 34 -9.89 4.70 6.27
C GLU A 34 -10.18 4.03 7.63
N THR A 35 -10.98 4.70 8.47
CA THR A 35 -11.43 4.18 9.77
C THR A 35 -12.27 2.91 9.62
N GLN A 36 -13.21 2.89 8.67
CA GLN A 36 -14.06 1.73 8.42
C GLN A 36 -13.24 0.50 7.98
N ILE A 37 -12.24 0.70 7.13
CA ILE A 37 -11.35 -0.38 6.65
C ILE A 37 -10.37 -0.81 7.74
N GLY A 38 -9.95 0.12 8.60
CA GLY A 38 -8.86 -0.09 9.57
C GLY A 38 -7.48 -0.08 8.90
N ALA A 39 -7.35 0.55 7.73
CA ALA A 39 -6.07 0.77 7.08
C ALA A 39 -5.41 2.05 7.63
N LYS A 40 -4.08 2.11 7.62
CA LYS A 40 -3.34 3.30 8.00
C LYS A 40 -2.56 3.86 6.82
N PHE A 41 -2.66 5.16 6.60
CA PHE A 41 -1.88 5.85 5.59
C PHE A 41 -0.40 5.96 5.99
N GLU A 42 0.50 5.66 5.05
CA GLU A 42 1.94 5.89 5.14
C GLU A 42 2.34 6.89 4.07
N GLU A 43 2.91 8.02 4.50
CA GLU A 43 3.28 9.12 3.61
C GLU A 43 4.49 8.79 2.73
N ASP A 44 5.44 8.04 3.26
CA ASP A 44 6.62 7.58 2.54
C ASP A 44 6.53 6.07 2.27
N VAL A 45 6.55 5.72 0.98
CA VAL A 45 6.58 4.31 0.56
C VAL A 45 7.83 3.61 1.06
N ASP A 46 8.99 4.27 1.09
CA ASP A 46 10.25 3.68 1.51
C ASP A 46 10.26 3.38 3.02
N ALA A 47 9.61 4.21 3.83
CA ALA A 47 9.36 3.93 5.25
C ALA A 47 8.30 2.85 5.50
N MET A 48 7.39 2.63 4.54
CA MET A 48 6.35 1.60 4.63
C MET A 48 6.92 0.19 4.36
N LEU A 49 7.84 0.04 3.39
CA LEU A 49 8.32 -1.28 2.95
C LEU A 49 8.88 -2.19 4.07
N PRO A 50 9.69 -1.69 5.03
CA PRO A 50 10.21 -2.52 6.12
C PRO A 50 9.12 -3.02 7.09
N LYS A 51 7.92 -2.40 7.08
CA LYS A 51 6.80 -2.76 7.95
C LYS A 51 5.92 -3.85 7.35
N CYS A 52 5.95 -4.04 6.02
CA CYS A 52 5.08 -4.95 5.29
C CYS A 52 5.67 -6.36 5.13
N ASP A 53 4.85 -7.38 5.37
CA ASP A 53 5.15 -8.78 5.01
C ASP A 53 4.73 -9.11 3.58
N VAL A 54 3.67 -8.44 3.09
CA VAL A 54 3.16 -8.56 1.72
C VAL A 54 2.92 -7.16 1.17
N VAL A 55 3.39 -6.90 -0.05
CA VAL A 55 3.15 -5.64 -0.76
C VAL A 55 2.39 -5.93 -2.06
N VAL A 56 1.21 -5.31 -2.21
CA VAL A 56 0.42 -5.38 -3.44
C VAL A 56 0.49 -4.04 -4.16
N ILE A 57 0.81 -4.07 -5.46
CA ILE A 57 0.94 -2.88 -6.30
C ILE A 57 -0.31 -2.74 -7.16
N ASN A 58 -1.03 -1.63 -6.99
CA ASN A 58 -2.25 -1.29 -7.73
C ASN A 58 -2.15 0.10 -8.37
N THR A 59 -0.93 0.58 -8.62
CA THR A 59 -0.68 1.85 -9.31
C THR A 59 -0.69 1.66 -10.84
N PRO A 60 -1.14 2.67 -11.61
CA PRO A 60 -1.01 2.65 -13.06
C PRO A 60 0.46 2.71 -13.48
N LEU A 61 0.80 2.09 -14.61
CA LEU A 61 2.13 2.21 -15.21
C LEU A 61 2.26 3.56 -15.92
N THR A 62 3.22 4.36 -15.48
CA THR A 62 3.57 5.69 -16.00
C THR A 62 5.08 5.86 -15.91
N GLU A 63 5.66 6.89 -16.53
CA GLU A 63 7.10 7.15 -16.38
C GLU A 63 7.54 7.36 -14.92
N LYS A 64 6.65 7.83 -14.04
CA LYS A 64 6.93 8.00 -12.61
C LYS A 64 6.86 6.69 -11.81
N THR A 65 6.12 5.71 -12.29
CA THR A 65 5.88 4.43 -11.59
C THR A 65 6.60 3.25 -12.23
N LYS A 66 7.13 3.44 -13.45
CA LYS A 66 8.00 2.48 -14.13
C LYS A 66 9.29 2.32 -13.34
N GLY A 67 9.62 1.09 -12.99
CA GLY A 67 10.79 0.80 -12.14
C GLY A 67 10.64 1.27 -10.69
N MET A 68 9.43 1.69 -10.25
CA MET A 68 9.21 2.15 -8.87
C MET A 68 9.58 1.10 -7.82
N PHE A 69 9.45 -0.19 -8.15
CA PHE A 69 9.93 -1.29 -7.32
C PHE A 69 11.16 -1.90 -8.00
N ASP A 70 12.29 -1.24 -7.78
CA ASP A 70 13.61 -1.65 -8.24
C ASP A 70 14.31 -2.55 -7.21
N LYS A 71 15.57 -2.90 -7.50
CA LYS A 71 16.41 -3.72 -6.62
C LYS A 71 16.53 -3.11 -5.22
N ASP A 72 16.71 -1.79 -5.13
CA ASP A 72 16.96 -1.12 -3.85
C ASP A 72 15.72 -1.14 -2.96
N ARG A 73 14.53 -0.95 -3.54
CA ARG A 73 13.26 -1.04 -2.78
C ARG A 73 12.90 -2.46 -2.40
N ILE A 74 13.14 -3.44 -3.26
CA ILE A 74 12.95 -4.85 -2.91
C ILE A 74 13.86 -5.23 -1.73
N LEU A 75 15.10 -4.73 -1.70
CA LEU A 75 16.04 -4.96 -0.58
C LEU A 75 15.60 -4.31 0.75
N LYS A 76 14.73 -3.30 0.73
CA LYS A 76 14.17 -2.68 1.94
C LYS A 76 13.01 -3.46 2.55
N MET A 77 12.44 -4.41 1.82
CA MET A 77 11.35 -5.25 2.33
C MET A 77 11.87 -6.19 3.41
N LYS A 78 10.97 -6.69 4.25
CA LYS A 78 11.33 -7.77 5.18
C LYS A 78 11.87 -8.97 4.42
N LYS A 79 12.83 -9.66 5.01
CA LYS A 79 13.35 -10.91 4.47
C LYS A 79 12.22 -11.95 4.46
N GLY A 80 11.86 -12.43 3.27
CA GLY A 80 10.92 -13.52 3.01
C GLY A 80 11.64 -14.67 2.35
#